data_AF-A0A268HFF2-F1
#
_entry.id   AF-A0A268HFF2-F1
#
_cell.length_a   1.000
_cell.length_b   1.000
_cell.length_c   1.000
_cell.angle_alpha   90.00
_cell.angle_beta   90.00
_cell.angle_gamma   90.00
#
_symmetry.space_group_name_H-M   'P 1'
#
loop_
_entity.id
_entity.type
_entity.pdbx_description
1 polymer ?
#
loop_
_entity_poly.entity_id
_entity_poly.type
_entity_poly.pdbx_seq_one_letter_code
_entity_poly.pdbx_strand_id
1 'polypeptide(L)'
;MLEERRIDTFVFGMGCFWSPEANFGQLPGVLRTRVGFAGGTKSDPTYRQMGDHTETVEVTYDPDAISLEQLLRKFWNDHNPNRPAYKERQYISLLLYQNAEQKTIMEAVKQQLEVERKNTIYTEIAPMHDFTEAEPHHQKYYLKRFKKATEQLMSHFPSEAAFHTSTITSRLNGFVREYGTLASIKEEIAKWNISDDEAIRIQEMLDGLKW
;
A
#
# COMPACT_ATOMS: atom_id res chain seq x y z
N MET A 1 28.41 4.88 12.98
CA MET A 1 27.24 4.04 13.29
C MET A 1 26.22 4.34 12.22
N LEU A 2 25.82 3.36 11.42
CA LEU A 2 24.69 3.53 10.51
C LEU A 2 23.46 3.63 11.42
N GLU A 3 22.74 4.75 11.42
CA GLU A 3 21.46 4.83 12.11
C GLU A 3 20.55 3.74 11.54
N GLU A 4 20.01 2.89 12.41
CA GLU A 4 18.99 1.91 11.99
C GLU A 4 17.79 2.69 11.47
N ARG A 5 17.47 2.49 10.18
CA ARG A 5 16.37 3.18 9.51
C ARG A 5 15.06 2.83 10.22
N ARG A 6 14.33 3.85 10.70
CA ARG A 6 12.98 3.64 11.25
C ARG A 6 12.08 3.21 10.10
N ILE A 7 11.55 1.99 10.13
CA ILE A 7 10.52 1.54 9.20
C ILE A 7 9.20 1.51 9.95
N ASP A 8 8.16 2.10 9.37
CA ASP A 8 6.83 2.11 9.96
C ASP A 8 5.81 1.48 9.01
N THR A 9 4.64 1.16 9.54
CA THR A 9 3.56 0.50 8.81
C THR A 9 2.22 1.11 9.19
N PHE A 10 1.34 1.24 8.19
CA PHE A 10 0.00 1.77 8.39
C PHE A 10 -1.02 1.02 7.52
N VAL A 11 -2.24 0.83 8.04
CA VAL A 11 -3.30 0.06 7.36
C VAL A 11 -4.47 0.97 6.98
N PHE A 12 -4.80 0.96 5.68
CA PHE A 12 -5.83 1.79 5.08
C PHE A 12 -6.94 0.93 4.48
N GLY A 13 -8.21 1.26 4.74
CA GLY A 13 -9.38 0.74 4.02
C GLY A 13 -10.04 1.85 3.22
N MET A 14 -10.14 1.72 1.90
CA MET A 14 -10.71 2.75 1.01
C MET A 14 -11.39 2.14 -0.23
N GLY A 15 -12.26 1.16 0.00
CA GLY A 15 -12.90 0.39 -1.06
C GLY A 15 -12.08 -0.82 -1.50
N CYS A 16 -12.31 -1.31 -2.72
CA CYS A 16 -11.61 -2.49 -3.24
C CYS A 16 -10.10 -2.27 -3.22
N PHE A 17 -9.35 -3.15 -2.54
CA PHE A 17 -7.95 -2.94 -2.19
C PHE A 17 -6.95 -2.97 -3.37
N TRP A 18 -7.37 -3.37 -4.57
CA TRP A 18 -6.48 -3.49 -5.73
C TRP A 18 -5.97 -2.13 -6.19
N SER A 19 -6.87 -1.14 -6.32
CA SER A 19 -6.50 0.22 -6.72
C SER A 19 -5.66 0.92 -5.65
N PRO A 20 -6.03 0.89 -4.36
CA PRO A 20 -5.20 1.39 -3.26
C PRO A 20 -3.80 0.77 -3.21
N GLU A 21 -3.66 -0.55 -3.38
CA GLU A 21 -2.35 -1.22 -3.36
C GLU A 21 -1.40 -0.65 -4.42
N ALA A 22 -1.87 -0.49 -5.65
CA ALA A 22 -1.10 0.09 -6.74
C ALA A 22 -0.81 1.59 -6.52
N ASN A 23 -1.79 2.31 -5.98
CA ASN A 23 -1.74 3.76 -5.78
C ASN A 23 -0.79 4.18 -4.65
N PHE A 24 -0.75 3.43 -3.55
CA PHE A 24 0.30 3.62 -2.53
C PHE A 24 1.63 3.04 -2.97
N GLY A 25 1.62 1.87 -3.62
CA GLY A 25 2.83 1.15 -4.01
C GLY A 25 3.74 1.90 -5.00
N GLN A 26 3.22 2.89 -5.71
CA GLN A 26 4.00 3.74 -6.63
C GLN A 26 4.79 4.87 -5.93
N LEU A 27 4.43 5.22 -4.69
CA LEU A 27 4.97 6.41 -4.02
C LEU A 27 6.44 6.20 -3.58
N PRO A 28 7.36 7.11 -3.92
CA PRO A 28 8.69 7.15 -3.30
C PRO A 28 8.56 7.18 -1.76
N GLY A 29 9.41 6.42 -1.08
CA GLY A 29 9.35 6.24 0.38
C GLY A 29 8.42 5.10 0.85
N VAL A 30 7.45 4.66 0.03
CA VAL A 30 6.75 3.39 0.29
C VAL A 30 7.65 2.24 -0.12
N LEU A 31 7.93 1.34 0.82
CA LEU A 31 8.85 0.21 0.62
C LEU A 31 8.12 -1.03 0.12
N ARG A 32 6.91 -1.30 0.62
CA ARG A 32 6.09 -2.41 0.13
C ARG A 32 4.63 -2.18 0.50
N THR A 33 3.77 -2.83 -0.26
CA THR A 33 2.32 -2.88 -0.01
C THR A 33 1.88 -4.33 0.02
N ARG A 34 0.89 -4.66 0.84
CA ARG A 34 0.17 -5.94 0.77
C ARG A 34 -1.31 -5.73 1.06
N VAL A 35 -2.16 -6.52 0.45
CA VAL A 35 -3.62 -6.44 0.63
C VAL A 35 -4.11 -7.52 1.59
N GLY A 36 -5.18 -7.22 2.33
CA GLY A 36 -5.67 -8.09 3.38
C GLY A 36 -6.98 -7.63 4.00
N PHE A 37 -7.34 -8.30 5.08
CA PHE A 37 -8.58 -8.10 5.82
C PHE A 37 -8.28 -7.67 7.24
N ALA A 38 -8.83 -6.53 7.66
CA ALA A 38 -8.60 -5.95 8.99
C ALA A 38 -9.82 -5.13 9.46
N GLY A 39 -9.84 -4.79 10.75
CA GLY A 39 -10.93 -4.00 11.36
C GLY A 39 -12.18 -4.80 11.75
N GLY A 40 -12.15 -6.12 11.63
CA GLY A 40 -13.19 -7.02 12.13
C GLY A 40 -12.70 -7.86 13.31
N THR A 41 -13.51 -8.83 13.69
CA THR A 41 -13.30 -9.74 14.83
C THR A 41 -13.25 -11.22 14.42
N LYS A 42 -13.55 -11.54 13.16
CA LYS A 42 -13.50 -12.91 12.66
C LYS A 42 -12.05 -13.40 12.56
N SER A 43 -11.74 -14.54 13.17
CA SER A 43 -10.46 -15.20 12.99
C SER A 43 -10.31 -15.78 11.57
N ASP A 44 -9.10 -15.70 11.02
CA ASP A 44 -8.70 -16.25 9.72
C ASP A 44 -9.68 -15.92 8.56
N PRO A 45 -9.97 -14.62 8.32
CA PRO A 45 -10.85 -14.22 7.24
C PRO A 45 -10.27 -14.60 5.87
N THR A 46 -11.16 -15.03 4.98
CA THR A 46 -10.86 -15.23 3.55
C THR A 46 -11.73 -14.30 2.72
N TYR A 47 -11.43 -14.10 1.44
CA TYR A 47 -12.24 -13.23 0.58
C TYR A 47 -13.73 -13.63 0.57
N ARG A 48 -14.02 -14.94 0.63
CA ARG A 48 -15.41 -15.46 0.65
C ARG A 48 -16.05 -15.45 2.04
N GLN A 49 -15.25 -15.33 3.10
CA GLN A 49 -15.70 -15.43 4.48
C GLN A 49 -14.94 -14.43 5.35
N MET A 50 -15.08 -13.13 5.07
CA MET A 50 -14.35 -12.10 5.81
C MET A 50 -15.05 -11.61 7.09
N GLY A 51 -16.33 -11.96 7.27
CA GLY A 51 -17.11 -11.53 8.43
C GLY A 51 -17.29 -10.01 8.44
N ASP A 52 -16.88 -9.38 9.55
CA ASP A 52 -16.91 -7.95 9.79
C ASP A 52 -15.58 -7.25 9.46
N HIS A 53 -14.67 -7.90 8.73
CA HIS A 53 -13.46 -7.24 8.22
C HIS A 53 -13.76 -6.36 7.01
N THR A 54 -12.86 -5.41 6.79
CA THR A 54 -12.81 -4.53 5.61
C THR A 54 -11.65 -4.97 4.72
N GLU A 55 -11.78 -4.80 3.40
CA GLU A 55 -10.62 -4.87 2.50
C GLU A 55 -9.66 -3.71 2.81
N THR A 56 -8.41 -4.05 3.07
CA THR A 56 -7.39 -3.10 3.48
C THR A 56 -6.09 -3.31 2.73
N VAL A 57 -5.31 -2.23 2.65
CA VAL A 57 -3.91 -2.25 2.23
C VAL A 57 -3.04 -1.90 3.42
N GLU A 58 -2.09 -2.77 3.73
CA GLU A 58 -0.98 -2.45 4.62
C GLU A 58 0.15 -1.83 3.79
N VAL A 59 0.62 -0.67 4.24
CA VAL A 59 1.71 0.09 3.61
C VAL A 59 2.88 0.12 4.58
N THR A 60 4.00 -0.49 4.22
CA THR A 60 5.28 -0.32 4.91
C THR A 60 6.05 0.81 4.24
N TYR A 61 6.52 1.79 5.00
CA TYR A 61 7.16 2.99 4.49
C TYR A 61 8.35 3.43 5.35
N ASP A 62 9.22 4.22 4.74
CA ASP A 62 10.31 4.94 5.40
C ASP A 62 9.81 6.35 5.80
N PRO A 63 9.59 6.64 7.09
CA PRO A 63 9.12 7.93 7.58
C PRO A 63 10.06 9.10 7.24
N ASP A 64 11.34 8.84 7.00
CA ASP A 64 12.32 9.86 6.60
C ASP A 64 12.15 10.25 5.12
N ALA A 65 11.55 9.37 4.32
CA ALA A 65 11.28 9.60 2.89
C ALA A 65 9.84 10.03 2.61
N ILE A 66 8.86 9.51 3.35
CA ILE A 66 7.44 9.87 3.24
C ILE A 66 6.78 9.84 4.61
N SER A 67 6.15 10.94 5.01
CA SER A 67 5.50 11.03 6.31
C SER A 67 4.12 10.36 6.32
N LEU A 68 3.67 9.95 7.51
CA LEU A 68 2.30 9.45 7.69
C LEU A 68 1.26 10.50 7.28
N GLU A 69 1.50 11.77 7.54
CA GLU A 69 0.61 12.85 7.09
C GLU A 69 0.46 12.86 5.56
N GLN A 70 1.54 12.69 4.80
CA GLN A 70 1.48 12.63 3.34
C GLN A 70 0.65 11.44 2.86
N LEU A 71 0.83 10.27 3.48
CA LEU A 71 0.04 9.08 3.18
C LEU A 71 -1.46 9.26 3.51
N LEU A 72 -1.78 9.90 4.64
CA LEU A 72 -3.15 10.21 5.05
C LEU A 72 -3.82 11.22 4.11
N ARG A 73 -3.11 12.27 3.71
CA ARG A 73 -3.61 13.24 2.74
C ARG A 73 -3.84 12.57 1.37
N LYS A 74 -2.93 11.69 0.93
CA LYS A 74 -3.12 10.85 -0.27
C LYS A 74 -4.40 10.01 -0.16
N PHE A 75 -4.55 9.27 0.95
CA PHE A 75 -5.73 8.46 1.24
C PHE A 75 -7.05 9.25 1.07
N TRP A 76 -7.18 10.41 1.73
CA TRP A 76 -8.40 11.21 1.69
C TRP A 76 -8.62 11.99 0.38
N ASN A 77 -7.58 12.17 -0.45
CA ASN A 77 -7.72 12.77 -1.78
C ASN A 77 -8.22 11.76 -2.82
N ASP A 78 -7.96 10.46 -2.62
CA ASP A 78 -8.15 9.44 -3.65
C ASP A 78 -9.44 8.60 -3.50
N HIS A 79 -10.28 8.92 -2.52
CA HIS A 79 -11.65 8.40 -2.44
C HIS A 79 -12.59 9.43 -1.81
N ASN A 80 -13.88 9.13 -1.76
CA ASN A 80 -14.87 9.99 -1.08
C ASN A 80 -15.09 9.51 0.37
N PRO A 81 -14.54 10.20 1.37
CA PRO A 81 -14.71 9.87 2.79
C PRO A 81 -15.93 10.58 3.43
N ASN A 82 -16.65 11.41 2.68
CA ASN A 82 -17.78 12.20 3.19
C ASN A 82 -19.11 11.41 3.15
N ARG A 83 -19.02 10.07 3.21
CA ARG A 83 -20.17 9.17 3.16
C ARG A 83 -20.54 8.74 4.59
N PRO A 84 -21.72 9.12 5.11
CA PRO A 84 -22.12 8.78 6.47
C PRO A 84 -22.42 7.29 6.66
N ALA A 85 -22.73 6.58 5.57
CA ALA A 85 -22.97 5.14 5.59
C ALA A 85 -22.47 4.49 4.29
N TYR A 86 -21.95 3.28 4.41
CA TYR A 86 -21.60 2.41 3.30
C TYR A 86 -22.61 1.25 3.23
N LYS A 87 -22.85 0.72 2.02
CA LYS A 87 -23.75 -0.43 1.84
C LYS A 87 -23.20 -1.71 2.44
N GLU A 88 -21.88 -1.87 2.41
CA GLU A 88 -21.17 -3.07 2.84
C GLU A 88 -19.94 -2.66 3.65
N ARG A 89 -19.69 -3.35 4.77
CA ARG A 89 -18.52 -3.07 5.62
C ARG A 89 -17.21 -3.33 4.88
N GLN A 90 -17.19 -4.29 3.96
CA GLN A 90 -16.05 -4.65 3.12
C GLN A 90 -15.34 -3.44 2.47
N TYR A 91 -16.07 -2.37 2.15
CA TYR A 91 -15.57 -1.24 1.36
C TYR A 91 -15.65 0.12 2.08
N ILE A 92 -15.70 0.13 3.41
CA ILE A 92 -15.75 1.38 4.18
C ILE A 92 -14.43 2.17 4.06
N SER A 93 -14.50 3.46 4.39
CA SER A 93 -13.31 4.26 4.69
C SER A 93 -12.86 3.98 6.12
N LEU A 94 -11.68 3.40 6.29
CA LEU A 94 -11.14 2.93 7.56
C LEU A 94 -9.65 3.27 7.68
N LEU A 95 -9.23 3.71 8.86
CA LEU A 95 -7.82 3.88 9.23
C LEU A 95 -7.55 3.12 10.53
N LEU A 96 -6.51 2.28 10.52
CA LEU A 96 -6.14 1.46 11.68
C LEU A 96 -4.75 1.87 12.19
N TYR A 97 -4.70 2.35 13.43
CA TYR A 97 -3.46 2.80 14.08
C TYR A 97 -2.87 1.76 15.01
N GLN A 98 -1.54 1.67 15.01
CA GLN A 98 -0.80 0.73 15.85
C GLN A 98 -0.35 1.35 17.18
N ASN A 99 -0.29 2.68 17.27
CA ASN A 99 0.19 3.39 18.44
C ASN A 99 -0.43 4.79 18.59
N ALA A 100 -0.16 5.43 19.73
CA ALA A 100 -0.72 6.75 20.05
C ALA A 100 -0.23 7.87 19.12
N GLU A 101 1.02 7.80 18.64
CA GLU A 101 1.58 8.79 17.71
C GLU A 101 0.80 8.80 16.39
N GLN A 102 0.58 7.63 15.80
CA GLN A 102 -0.25 7.47 14.60
C GLN A 102 -1.67 7.99 14.82
N LYS A 103 -2.27 7.70 15.98
CA LYS A 103 -3.60 8.22 16.36
C LYS A 103 -3.65 9.74 16.33
N THR A 104 -2.70 10.39 17.00
CA THR A 104 -2.64 11.85 17.06
C THR A 104 -2.46 12.47 15.67
N ILE A 105 -1.59 11.90 14.83
CA ILE A 105 -1.36 12.39 13.46
C ILE A 105 -2.66 12.30 12.64
N MET A 106 -3.36 11.16 12.67
CA MET A 106 -4.61 11.01 11.93
C MET A 106 -5.69 12.00 12.34
N GLU A 107 -5.89 12.18 13.64
CA GLU A 107 -6.91 13.10 14.16
C GLU A 107 -6.59 14.55 13.74
N ALA A 108 -5.32 14.93 13.79
CA ALA A 108 -4.86 16.25 13.34
C ALA A 108 -5.09 16.46 11.83
N VAL A 109 -4.67 15.51 10.99
CA VAL A 109 -4.84 15.62 9.53
C VAL A 109 -6.31 15.59 9.13
N LYS A 110 -7.12 14.75 9.79
CA LYS A 110 -8.57 14.71 9.60
C LYS A 110 -9.19 16.08 9.89
N GLN A 111 -8.89 16.67 11.05
CA GLN A 111 -9.41 17.97 11.45
C GLN A 111 -9.01 19.07 10.47
N GLN A 112 -7.75 19.09 10.04
CA GLN A 112 -7.26 20.04 9.02
C GLN A 112 -8.05 19.91 7.72
N LEU A 113 -8.24 18.70 7.20
CA LEU A 113 -8.97 18.46 5.96
C LEU A 113 -10.46 18.81 6.05
N GLU A 114 -11.10 18.57 7.19
CA GLU A 114 -12.50 18.97 7.41
C GLU A 114 -12.66 20.50 7.33
N VAL A 115 -11.71 21.25 7.90
CA VAL A 115 -11.67 22.71 7.82
C VAL A 115 -11.37 23.18 6.39
N GLU A 116 -10.33 22.62 5.75
CA GLU A 116 -9.91 22.96 4.38
C GLU A 116 -11.05 22.73 3.36
N ARG A 117 -11.77 21.60 3.50
CA ARG A 117 -12.81 21.18 2.55
C ARG A 117 -14.22 21.63 2.93
N LYS A 118 -14.41 22.17 4.13
CA LYS A 118 -15.71 22.55 4.70
C LYS A 118 -16.75 21.41 4.68
N ASN A 119 -16.30 20.17 4.88
CA ASN A 119 -17.14 18.96 4.85
C ASN A 119 -16.71 17.97 5.93
N THR A 120 -17.66 17.22 6.49
CA THR A 120 -17.41 16.18 7.50
C THR A 120 -16.80 14.92 6.91
N ILE A 121 -15.71 14.43 7.49
CA ILE A 121 -15.04 13.17 7.13
C ILE A 121 -15.58 12.06 8.04
N TYR A 122 -16.22 11.06 7.44
CA TYR A 122 -16.84 9.91 8.14
C TYR A 122 -15.94 8.67 8.20
N THR A 123 -14.66 8.80 7.82
CA THR A 123 -13.66 7.74 7.97
C THR A 123 -13.64 7.19 9.39
N GLU A 124 -13.81 5.87 9.54
CA GLU A 124 -13.67 5.15 10.80
C GLU A 124 -12.18 5.14 11.20
N ILE A 125 -11.89 5.52 12.44
CA ILE A 125 -10.53 5.46 13.02
C ILE A 125 -10.59 4.49 14.20
N ALA A 126 -9.83 3.41 14.14
CA ALA A 126 -9.85 2.35 15.14
C ALA A 126 -8.44 1.83 15.44
N PRO A 127 -8.18 1.28 16.64
CA PRO A 127 -6.90 0.64 16.91
C PRO A 127 -6.74 -0.60 16.03
N MET A 128 -5.51 -0.85 15.61
CA MET A 128 -5.15 -2.05 14.87
C MET A 128 -5.08 -3.25 15.84
N HIS A 129 -5.80 -4.32 15.51
CA HIS A 129 -5.73 -5.59 16.23
C HIS A 129 -4.93 -6.61 15.40
N ASP A 130 -5.55 -7.19 14.37
CA ASP A 130 -4.94 -8.17 13.49
C ASP A 130 -5.05 -7.76 12.01
N PHE A 131 -4.04 -8.13 11.23
CA PHE A 131 -4.06 -8.06 9.76
C PHE A 131 -3.94 -9.48 9.21
N THR A 132 -4.95 -9.94 8.46
CA THR A 132 -4.85 -11.19 7.72
C THR A 132 -4.58 -10.90 6.26
N GLU A 133 -3.45 -11.37 5.75
CA GLU A 133 -3.10 -11.21 4.35
C GLU A 133 -4.10 -11.92 3.43
N ALA A 134 -4.56 -11.23 2.39
CA ALA A 134 -5.47 -11.81 1.42
C ALA A 134 -4.73 -12.81 0.52
N GLU A 135 -5.51 -13.68 -0.12
CA GLU A 135 -5.02 -14.76 -0.96
C GLU A 135 -4.05 -14.25 -2.05
N PRO A 136 -3.04 -15.05 -2.45
CA PRO A 136 -1.97 -14.63 -3.38
C PRO A 136 -2.45 -13.95 -4.66
N HIS A 137 -3.59 -14.39 -5.21
CA HIS A 137 -4.13 -13.83 -6.44
C HIS A 137 -4.63 -12.37 -6.32
N HIS A 138 -4.84 -11.86 -5.09
CA HIS A 138 -5.16 -10.45 -4.85
C HIS A 138 -3.92 -9.56 -4.76
N GLN A 139 -2.75 -10.11 -4.44
CA GLN A 139 -1.52 -9.36 -4.30
C GLN A 139 -0.99 -8.91 -5.66
N LYS A 140 -0.59 -7.64 -5.78
CA LYS A 140 -0.08 -7.02 -7.02
C LYS A 140 -1.02 -7.29 -8.21
N TYR A 141 -2.32 -7.16 -7.96
CA TYR A 141 -3.37 -7.61 -8.88
C TYR A 141 -3.20 -7.10 -10.32
N TYR A 142 -2.87 -5.82 -10.48
CA TYR A 142 -2.73 -5.25 -11.82
C TYR A 142 -1.47 -5.72 -12.52
N LEU A 143 -0.35 -5.83 -11.80
CA LEU A 143 0.89 -6.39 -12.36
C LEU A 143 0.66 -7.81 -12.88
N LYS A 144 0.00 -8.66 -12.09
CA LYS A 144 -0.29 -10.06 -12.44
C LYS A 144 -1.16 -10.24 -13.69
N ARG A 145 -1.82 -9.18 -14.18
CA ARG A 145 -2.56 -9.21 -15.45
C ARG A 145 -1.64 -9.21 -16.67
N PHE A 146 -0.40 -8.76 -16.52
CA PHE A 146 0.65 -8.82 -17.54
C PHE A 146 1.42 -10.13 -17.37
N LYS A 147 0.80 -11.24 -17.79
CA LYS A 147 1.27 -12.61 -17.48
C LYS A 147 2.75 -12.82 -17.84
N LYS A 148 3.14 -12.43 -19.05
CA LYS A 148 4.51 -12.62 -19.56
C LYS A 148 5.54 -11.87 -18.72
N ALA A 149 5.32 -10.58 -18.48
CA ALA A 149 6.18 -9.79 -17.61
C ALA A 149 6.22 -10.33 -16.18
N THR A 150 5.07 -10.77 -15.65
CA THR A 150 4.97 -11.34 -14.30
C THR A 150 5.75 -12.64 -14.17
N GLU A 151 5.62 -13.56 -15.13
CA GLU A 151 6.36 -14.84 -15.15
C GLU A 151 7.86 -14.60 -15.22
N GLN A 152 8.31 -13.68 -16.09
CA GLN A 152 9.71 -13.28 -16.16
C GLN A 152 10.17 -12.71 -14.81
N LEU A 153 9.42 -11.77 -14.25
CA LEU A 153 9.75 -11.10 -13.00
C LEU A 153 9.83 -12.07 -11.83
N MET A 154 8.85 -12.97 -11.67
CA MET A 154 8.81 -13.98 -10.60
C MET A 154 10.04 -14.89 -10.61
N SER A 155 10.64 -15.16 -11.77
CA SER A 155 11.86 -15.99 -11.86
C SER A 155 13.09 -15.37 -11.18
N HIS A 156 13.06 -14.06 -10.90
CA HIS A 156 14.10 -13.35 -10.17
C HIS A 156 13.89 -13.33 -8.65
N PHE A 157 12.78 -13.86 -8.15
CA PHE A 157 12.47 -13.88 -6.72
C PHE A 157 12.62 -15.30 -6.14
N PRO A 158 13.10 -15.45 -4.89
CA PRO A 158 13.25 -16.76 -4.25
C PRO A 158 11.90 -17.39 -3.86
N SER A 159 10.81 -16.62 -3.81
CA SER A 159 9.47 -17.09 -3.47
C SER A 159 8.38 -16.12 -3.91
N GLU A 160 7.12 -16.58 -3.93
CA GLU A 160 5.96 -15.71 -4.21
C GLU A 160 5.79 -14.63 -3.13
N ALA A 161 6.10 -14.96 -1.87
CA ALA A 161 6.09 -13.99 -0.77
C ALA A 161 7.12 -12.87 -1.02
N ALA A 162 8.36 -13.21 -1.40
CA ALA A 162 9.39 -12.23 -1.71
C ALA A 162 8.99 -11.35 -2.91
N PHE A 163 8.30 -11.93 -3.90
CA PHE A 163 7.70 -11.16 -4.98
C PHE A 163 6.67 -10.17 -4.43
N HIS A 164 5.67 -10.60 -3.66
CA HIS A 164 4.61 -9.73 -3.13
C HIS A 164 5.10 -8.59 -2.24
N THR A 165 6.16 -8.81 -1.47
CA THR A 165 6.65 -7.85 -0.46
C THR A 165 7.85 -7.01 -0.94
N SER A 166 8.11 -6.95 -2.25
CA SER A 166 9.24 -6.20 -2.81
C SER A 166 8.85 -4.79 -3.27
N THR A 167 9.74 -3.82 -3.07
CA THR A 167 9.57 -2.45 -3.55
C THR A 167 9.32 -2.40 -5.04
N ILE A 168 10.10 -3.17 -5.82
CA ILE A 168 9.99 -3.12 -7.28
C ILE A 168 8.64 -3.63 -7.77
N THR A 169 8.07 -4.69 -7.19
CA THR A 169 6.73 -5.15 -7.60
C THR A 169 5.65 -4.16 -7.19
N SER A 170 5.77 -3.50 -6.03
CA SER A 170 4.87 -2.41 -5.64
C SER A 170 4.90 -1.26 -6.64
N ARG A 171 6.10 -0.84 -7.10
CA ARG A 171 6.24 0.17 -8.16
C ARG A 171 5.65 -0.28 -9.48
N LEU A 172 5.94 -1.50 -9.92
CA LEU A 172 5.45 -2.03 -11.20
C LEU A 172 3.92 -2.22 -11.21
N ASN A 173 3.31 -2.58 -10.08
CA ASN A 173 1.85 -2.64 -9.93
C ASN A 173 1.19 -1.25 -10.10
N GLY A 174 1.88 -0.19 -9.66
CA GLY A 174 1.48 1.19 -9.92
C GLY A 174 1.74 1.67 -11.35
N PHE A 175 2.88 1.28 -11.94
CA PHE A 175 3.24 1.61 -13.32
C PHE A 175 2.22 1.10 -14.33
N VAL A 176 1.76 -0.15 -14.21
CA VAL A 176 0.74 -0.71 -15.10
C VAL A 176 -0.65 -0.09 -14.91
N ARG A 177 -0.80 0.77 -13.90
CA ARG A 177 -1.96 1.62 -13.64
C ARG A 177 -1.74 3.08 -14.03
N GLU A 178 -0.65 3.37 -14.74
CA GLU A 178 -0.29 4.69 -15.26
C GLU A 178 -0.02 5.74 -14.16
N TYR A 179 0.29 5.31 -12.93
CA TYR A 179 0.65 6.23 -11.84
C TYR A 179 2.09 6.78 -11.95
N GLY A 180 2.90 6.23 -12.86
CA GLY A 180 4.28 6.64 -13.10
C GLY A 180 4.82 6.00 -14.37
N THR A 181 6.12 6.15 -14.62
CA THR A 181 6.78 5.60 -15.81
C THR A 181 7.86 4.61 -15.43
N LEU A 182 8.25 3.73 -16.36
CA LEU A 182 9.39 2.85 -16.13
C LEU A 182 10.70 3.66 -15.96
N ALA A 183 10.82 4.79 -16.65
CA ALA A 183 11.97 5.69 -16.52
C ALA A 183 12.08 6.26 -15.10
N SER A 184 10.98 6.78 -14.54
CA SER A 184 10.98 7.30 -13.17
C SER A 184 11.28 6.22 -12.13
N ILE A 185 10.84 4.97 -12.35
CA ILE A 185 11.19 3.84 -11.47
C ILE A 185 12.70 3.59 -11.51
N LYS A 186 13.31 3.58 -12.70
CA LYS A 186 14.77 3.39 -12.85
C LYS A 186 15.59 4.48 -12.18
N GLU A 187 15.17 5.74 -12.33
CA GLU A 187 15.79 6.88 -11.63
C GLU A 187 15.65 6.76 -10.11
N GLU A 188 14.54 6.20 -9.63
CA GLU A 188 14.31 5.99 -8.20
C GLU A 188 15.19 4.87 -7.63
N ILE A 189 15.42 3.79 -8.37
CA ILE A 189 16.24 2.65 -7.94
C ILE A 189 17.64 3.10 -7.48
N ALA A 190 18.23 4.08 -8.16
CA ALA A 190 19.54 4.63 -7.79
C ALA A 190 19.56 5.34 -6.41
N LYS A 191 18.39 5.62 -5.83
CA LYS A 191 18.22 6.25 -4.51
C LYS A 191 17.78 5.25 -3.44
N TRP A 192 17.55 3.99 -3.81
CA TRP A 192 17.19 2.95 -2.86
C TRP A 192 18.40 2.59 -2.01
N ASN A 193 18.15 2.20 -0.77
CA ASN A 193 19.21 1.77 0.15
C ASN A 193 19.51 0.29 -0.08
N ILE A 194 20.09 0.02 -1.25
CA ILE A 194 20.54 -1.29 -1.72
C ILE A 194 21.96 -1.13 -2.28
N SER A 195 22.67 -2.24 -2.46
CA SER A 195 23.98 -2.20 -3.11
C SER A 195 23.88 -1.75 -4.57
N ASP A 196 24.93 -1.12 -5.09
CA ASP A 196 25.01 -0.75 -6.52
C ASP A 196 24.80 -1.97 -7.43
N ASP A 197 25.39 -3.12 -7.07
CA ASP A 197 25.21 -4.36 -7.82
C ASP A 197 23.74 -4.82 -7.83
N GLU A 198 23.01 -4.62 -6.73
CA GLU A 198 21.59 -4.93 -6.67
C GLU A 198 20.76 -3.96 -7.50
N ALA A 199 21.07 -2.66 -7.44
CA ALA A 199 20.44 -1.65 -8.27
C ALA A 199 20.62 -1.93 -9.77
N ILE A 200 21.84 -2.33 -10.18
CA ILE A 200 22.14 -2.74 -11.56
C ILE A 200 21.33 -3.98 -11.95
N ARG A 201 21.33 -5.04 -11.13
CA ARG A 201 20.55 -6.26 -11.40
C ARG A 201 19.06 -5.97 -11.58
N ILE A 202 18.48 -5.11 -10.75
CA ILE A 202 17.06 -4.74 -10.87
C ILE A 202 16.83 -3.97 -12.18
N GLN A 203 17.72 -3.04 -12.55
CA GLN A 203 17.58 -2.29 -13.81
C GLN A 203 17.69 -3.21 -15.04
N GLU A 204 18.67 -4.10 -15.08
CA GLU A 204 18.83 -5.09 -16.16
C GLU A 204 17.62 -6.01 -16.26
N MET A 205 17.09 -6.46 -15.12
CA MET A 205 15.84 -7.23 -15.06
C MET A 205 14.68 -6.43 -15.70
N LEU A 206 14.53 -5.14 -15.37
CA LEU A 206 13.48 -4.30 -15.95
C LEU A 206 13.64 -4.11 -17.46
N ASP A 207 14.87 -3.99 -17.96
CA ASP A 207 15.15 -3.90 -19.40
C ASP A 207 14.79 -5.17 -20.17
N GLY A 208 14.84 -6.33 -19.51
CA GLY A 208 14.47 -7.63 -20.09
C GLY A 208 12.96 -7.93 -20.10
N LEU A 209 12.14 -7.14 -19.39
CA LEU A 209 10.70 -7.40 -19.24
C LEU A 209 9.94 -7.18 -20.55
N LYS A 210 9.04 -8.11 -20.85
CA LYS A 210 8.15 -8.05 -22.01
C LYS A 210 6.72 -7.90 -21.51
N TRP A 211 6.22 -6.68 -21.59
CA TRP A 211 4.85 -6.27 -21.23
C TRP A 211 3.80 -6.87 -22.17
#